data_AF-A0A667YHC8-F1
#
_entry.id   AF-A0A667YHC8-F1
#
_cell.length_a   1.000
_cell.length_b   1.000
_cell.length_c   1.000
_cell.angle_alpha   90.00
_cell.angle_beta   90.00
_cell.angle_gamma   90.00
#
_symmetry.space_group_name_H-M   'P 1'
#
loop_
_entity.id
_entity.type
_entity.pdbx_description
1 polymer ?
#
loop_
_entity_poly.entity_id
_entity_poly.type
_entity_poly.pdbx_seq_one_letter_code
_entity_poly.pdbx_strand_id
1 'polypeptide(L)'
;MATKGVGMANKGPSYGMSRQVQEKIDSKYDPELEQILVEWINLQCGSGVGKPEPGKMGFQAWLKDGCILSELINSLFPGDKPVKKIQSSPMAFKQMEQISQFLNAAEKYGVTKTDMFQTVDLWEGKDLAAVQRTLSALGSLAVTKNEGTYSGDPNWFFKKSIENKRDFTDEQLKAGKNVIGLQMGSNKGASQEGMSYGRPRQIL
;
A
#
# COMPACT_ATOMS: atom_id res chain seq x y z
N MET A 1 -30.98 -2.00 23.76
CA MET A 1 -31.54 -1.01 22.82
C MET A 1 -30.83 -1.19 21.49
N ALA A 2 -31.52 -1.67 20.46
CA ALA A 2 -30.91 -1.98 19.17
C ALA A 2 -30.84 -0.71 18.29
N THR A 3 -29.63 -0.33 17.90
CA THR A 3 -29.36 0.78 16.98
C THR A 3 -29.83 0.40 15.58
N LYS A 4 -30.94 1.00 15.12
CA LYS A 4 -31.41 0.90 13.74
C LYS A 4 -30.42 1.61 12.82
N GLY A 5 -29.58 0.84 12.14
CA GLY A 5 -28.78 1.32 11.02
C GLY A 5 -29.69 1.81 9.91
N VAL A 6 -29.45 3.04 9.44
CA VAL A 6 -30.07 3.60 8.24
C VAL A 6 -29.45 2.88 7.03
N GLY A 7 -30.00 1.71 6.71
CA GLY A 7 -29.73 0.97 5.48
C GLY A 7 -30.80 1.31 4.43
N MET A 8 -30.40 1.42 3.16
CA MET A 8 -31.33 1.59 2.04
C MET A 8 -32.47 0.59 2.14
N ALA A 9 -33.70 1.09 2.04
CA ALA A 9 -34.96 0.33 2.08
C ALA A 9 -35.15 -0.70 0.94
N ASN A 10 -34.10 -1.03 0.17
CA ASN A 10 -34.16 -1.85 -1.04
C ASN A 10 -33.05 -2.92 -1.17
N LYS A 11 -32.39 -3.34 -0.09
CA LYS A 11 -31.49 -4.51 -0.14
C LYS A 11 -31.91 -5.58 0.86
N GLY A 12 -32.49 -6.66 0.33
CA GLY A 12 -32.69 -7.89 1.07
C GLY A 12 -31.36 -8.61 1.34
N PRO A 13 -31.35 -9.60 2.26
CA PRO A 13 -30.16 -10.39 2.55
C PRO A 13 -29.60 -11.03 1.27
N SER A 14 -28.28 -11.05 1.13
CA SER A 14 -27.63 -11.75 0.00
C SER A 14 -27.73 -13.26 0.23
N TYR A 15 -28.20 -14.00 -0.79
CA TYR A 15 -28.34 -15.45 -0.76
C TYR A 15 -27.49 -16.11 -1.85
N GLY A 16 -27.18 -17.40 -1.68
CA GLY A 16 -26.48 -18.22 -2.69
C GLY A 16 -25.07 -17.71 -3.04
N MET A 17 -24.78 -17.60 -4.34
CA MET A 17 -23.47 -17.18 -4.85
C MET A 17 -23.04 -15.80 -4.34
N SER A 18 -23.97 -14.85 -4.20
CA SER A 18 -23.67 -13.51 -3.68
C SER A 18 -23.20 -13.53 -2.23
N ARG A 19 -23.75 -14.43 -1.40
CA ARG A 19 -23.29 -14.63 -0.02
C ARG A 19 -21.90 -15.24 0.04
N GLN A 20 -21.63 -16.25 -0.78
CA GLN A 20 -20.31 -16.89 -0.84
C GLN A 20 -19.22 -15.92 -1.30
N VAL A 21 -19.55 -15.01 -2.23
CA VAL A 21 -18.63 -13.94 -2.65
C VAL A 21 -18.37 -12.98 -1.49
N GLN A 22 -19.41 -12.55 -0.77
CA GLN A 22 -19.26 -11.68 0.39
C GLN A 22 -18.43 -12.34 1.50
N GLU A 23 -18.68 -13.62 1.82
CA GLU A 23 -17.91 -14.37 2.81
C GLU A 23 -16.42 -14.47 2.42
N LYS A 24 -16.11 -14.65 1.13
CA LYS A 24 -14.72 -14.64 0.63
C LYS A 24 -14.06 -13.27 0.74
N ILE A 25 -14.82 -12.19 0.52
CA ILE A 25 -14.32 -10.82 0.70
C ILE A 25 -14.05 -10.56 2.18
N ASP A 26 -15.02 -10.90 3.03
CA ASP A 26 -14.94 -10.73 4.48
C ASP A 26 -13.80 -11.55 5.09
N SER A 27 -13.47 -12.70 4.50
CA SER A 27 -12.33 -13.53 4.90
C SER A 27 -10.96 -12.91 4.57
N LYS A 28 -10.90 -11.96 3.62
CA LYS A 28 -9.66 -11.22 3.31
C LYS A 28 -9.43 -10.05 4.27
N TYR A 29 -10.40 -9.74 5.11
CA TYR A 29 -10.26 -8.69 6.11
C TYR A 29 -9.36 -9.16 7.24
N ASP A 30 -8.35 -8.36 7.55
CA ASP A 30 -7.36 -8.68 8.56
C ASP A 30 -7.54 -7.76 9.79
N PRO A 31 -7.94 -8.30 10.96
CA PRO A 31 -8.08 -7.52 12.19
C PRO A 31 -6.76 -6.94 12.73
N GLU A 32 -5.62 -7.57 12.47
CA GLU A 32 -4.31 -7.06 12.90
C GLU A 32 -3.92 -5.86 12.03
N LEU A 33 -4.17 -5.96 10.72
CA LEU A 33 -3.98 -4.85 9.80
C LEU A 33 -4.89 -3.66 10.13
N GLU A 34 -6.12 -3.90 10.59
CA GLU A 34 -7.03 -2.84 11.08
C GLU A 34 -6.35 -2.02 12.19
N GLN A 35 -5.77 -2.69 13.19
CA GLN A 35 -5.12 -2.02 14.32
C GLN A 35 -3.93 -1.17 13.88
N ILE A 36 -3.09 -1.72 13.01
CA ILE A 36 -1.94 -1.02 12.43
C ILE A 36 -2.40 0.22 11.66
N LEU A 37 -3.44 0.09 10.83
CA LEU A 37 -3.98 1.22 10.06
C LEU A 37 -4.57 2.30 10.97
N VAL A 38 -5.28 1.92 12.03
CA VAL A 38 -5.83 2.86 13.02
C VAL A 38 -4.72 3.62 13.74
N GLU A 39 -3.67 2.93 14.16
CA GLU A 39 -2.53 3.54 14.83
C GLU A 39 -1.77 4.47 13.89
N TRP A 40 -1.52 4.03 12.65
CA TRP A 40 -0.90 4.86 11.63
C TRP A 40 -1.71 6.13 11.33
N ILE A 41 -3.02 6.02 11.10
CA ILE A 41 -3.88 7.18 10.84
C ILE A 41 -3.84 8.16 12.02
N ASN A 42 -3.85 7.66 13.27
CA ASN A 42 -3.76 8.50 14.46
C ASN A 42 -2.42 9.24 14.55
N LEU A 43 -1.30 8.57 14.25
CA LEU A 43 0.02 9.22 14.26
C LEU A 43 0.18 10.21 13.11
N GLN A 44 -0.40 9.91 11.95
CA GLN A 44 -0.26 10.68 10.74
C GLN A 44 -1.13 11.93 10.72
N CYS A 45 -2.39 11.84 11.20
CA CYS A 45 -3.32 12.98 11.27
C CYS A 45 -3.30 13.70 12.62
N GLY A 46 -2.74 13.09 13.66
CA GLY A 46 -2.71 13.61 15.02
C GLY A 46 -3.93 13.20 15.86
N SER A 47 -3.95 13.63 17.13
CA SER A 47 -4.93 13.20 18.15
C SER A 47 -6.36 13.73 17.97
N GLY A 48 -6.64 14.53 16.93
CA GLY A 48 -7.99 15.03 16.62
C GLY A 48 -8.92 14.01 15.98
N VAL A 49 -8.39 12.89 15.48
CA VAL A 49 -9.13 11.90 14.68
C VAL A 49 -9.85 10.85 15.53
N GLY A 50 -9.41 10.66 16.78
CA GLY A 50 -9.96 9.67 17.70
C GLY A 50 -9.64 8.22 17.32
N LYS A 51 -10.19 7.27 18.08
CA LYS A 51 -10.03 5.84 17.81
C LYS A 51 -11.40 5.21 17.48
N PRO A 52 -11.50 4.35 16.46
CA PRO A 52 -12.73 3.63 16.17
C PRO A 52 -13.05 2.62 17.27
N GLU A 53 -14.32 2.22 17.34
CA GLU A 53 -14.69 1.02 18.10
C GLU A 53 -14.05 -0.21 17.45
N PRO A 54 -13.61 -1.21 18.24
CA PRO A 54 -12.99 -2.40 17.71
C PRO A 54 -13.90 -3.14 16.71
N GLY A 55 -13.33 -3.48 15.55
CA GLY A 55 -13.96 -4.32 14.54
C GLY A 55 -14.50 -3.57 13.34
N LYS A 56 -14.84 -4.36 12.32
CA LYS A 56 -15.22 -3.93 10.96
C LYS A 56 -16.23 -2.79 10.93
N MET A 57 -17.28 -2.86 11.75
CA MET A 57 -18.35 -1.85 11.77
C MET A 57 -17.89 -0.52 12.38
N GLY A 58 -17.07 -0.57 13.43
CA GLY A 58 -16.50 0.62 14.05
C GLY A 58 -15.50 1.31 13.12
N PHE A 59 -14.63 0.52 12.48
CA PHE A 59 -13.69 1.01 11.47
C PHE A 59 -14.42 1.65 10.28
N GLN A 60 -15.48 1.02 9.77
CA GLN A 60 -16.31 1.59 8.72
C GLN A 60 -16.94 2.92 9.16
N ALA A 61 -17.63 2.94 10.31
CA ALA A 61 -18.33 4.13 10.79
C ALA A 61 -17.39 5.32 10.98
N TRP A 62 -16.16 5.06 11.43
CA TRP A 62 -15.12 6.06 11.62
C TRP A 62 -14.65 6.69 10.29
N LEU A 63 -14.44 5.88 9.25
CA LEU A 63 -13.97 6.37 7.95
C LEU A 63 -15.09 6.81 7.01
N LYS A 64 -16.35 6.43 7.28
CA LYS A 64 -17.51 6.64 6.41
C LYS A 64 -17.79 8.11 6.07
N ASP A 65 -17.46 9.03 6.96
CA ASP A 65 -17.65 10.47 6.73
C ASP A 65 -16.63 11.04 5.72
N GLY A 66 -15.53 10.32 5.45
CA GLY A 66 -14.50 10.73 4.49
C GLY A 66 -13.58 11.88 4.98
N CYS A 67 -13.90 12.54 6.10
CA CYS A 67 -13.04 13.56 6.72
C CYS A 67 -11.66 13.03 7.06
N ILE A 68 -11.61 11.90 7.75
CA ILE A 68 -10.38 11.28 8.23
C ILE A 68 -9.47 10.87 7.07
N LEU A 69 -10.06 10.30 6.02
CA LEU A 69 -9.34 9.94 4.79
C LEU A 69 -8.78 11.18 4.10
N SER A 70 -9.55 12.27 4.07
CA SER A 70 -9.12 13.54 3.48
C SER A 70 -7.98 14.19 4.27
N GLU A 71 -8.02 14.11 5.60
CA GLU A 71 -6.92 14.58 6.47
C GLU A 71 -5.67 13.73 6.29
N LEU A 72 -5.84 12.40 6.21
CA LEU A 72 -4.76 11.46 5.99
C LEU A 72 -4.01 11.79 4.70
N ILE A 73 -4.71 11.89 3.57
CA ILE A 73 -4.04 12.19 2.32
C ILE A 73 -3.42 13.59 2.35
N ASN A 74 -4.08 14.59 2.91
CA ASN A 74 -3.53 15.95 3.02
C ASN A 74 -2.25 16.02 3.85
N SER A 75 -2.11 15.19 4.88
CA SER A 75 -0.90 15.14 5.71
C SER A 75 0.31 14.57 4.95
N LEU A 76 0.07 13.71 3.96
CA LEU A 76 1.13 13.08 3.15
C LEU A 76 1.67 14.01 2.07
N PHE A 77 0.93 15.06 1.70
CA PHE A 77 1.35 16.07 0.73
C PHE A 77 2.07 17.23 1.45
N PRO A 78 3.38 17.45 1.23
CA PRO A 78 4.15 18.54 1.86
C PRO A 78 3.82 19.95 1.33
N GLY A 79 3.02 20.04 0.25
CA GLY A 79 2.72 21.29 -0.48
C GLY A 79 1.23 21.61 -0.54
N ASP A 80 0.69 21.76 -1.76
CA ASP A 80 -0.74 22.04 -1.96
C ASP A 80 -1.59 20.84 -1.53
N LYS A 81 -2.45 21.07 -0.55
CA LYS A 81 -3.35 20.04 -0.02
C LYS A 81 -4.37 19.69 -1.11
N PRO A 82 -4.44 18.43 -1.56
CA PRO A 82 -5.36 18.03 -2.62
C PRO A 82 -6.83 18.19 -2.23
N VAL A 83 -7.16 18.04 -0.94
CA VAL A 83 -8.52 18.21 -0.42
C VAL A 83 -8.61 19.50 0.39
N LYS A 84 -9.11 20.57 -0.22
CA LYS A 84 -9.12 21.92 0.40
C LYS A 84 -10.28 22.14 1.37
N LYS A 85 -11.39 21.43 1.20
CA LYS A 85 -12.60 21.57 2.02
C LYS A 85 -12.93 20.25 2.69
N ILE A 86 -12.56 20.13 3.95
CA ILE A 86 -12.92 19.01 4.82
C ILE A 86 -14.04 19.52 5.72
N GLN A 87 -15.26 19.01 5.52
CA GLN A 87 -16.41 19.37 6.33
C GLN A 87 -17.26 18.14 6.58
N SER A 88 -17.38 17.75 7.85
CA SER A 88 -18.28 16.68 8.24
C SER A 88 -19.72 17.07 7.92
N SER A 89 -20.44 16.14 7.30
CA SER A 89 -21.84 16.36 6.97
C SER A 89 -22.66 15.08 7.11
N PRO A 90 -23.87 15.15 7.72
CA PRO A 90 -24.76 14.00 7.78
C PRO A 90 -25.36 13.62 6.41
N MET A 91 -25.14 14.43 5.36
CA MET A 91 -25.70 14.17 4.04
C MET A 91 -24.88 13.10 3.30
N ALA A 92 -25.51 11.97 2.99
CA ALA A 92 -24.92 10.84 2.27
C ALA A 92 -24.12 11.25 1.02
N PHE A 93 -24.69 12.15 0.20
CA PHE A 93 -24.06 12.64 -1.02
C PHE A 93 -22.72 13.35 -0.74
N LYS A 94 -22.66 14.18 0.30
CA LYS A 94 -21.43 14.90 0.68
C LYS A 94 -20.35 13.95 1.20
N GLN A 95 -20.72 12.95 1.99
CA GLN A 95 -19.80 11.91 2.46
C GLN A 95 -19.21 11.12 1.29
N MET A 96 -20.06 10.72 0.34
CA MET A 96 -19.63 10.01 -0.88
C MET A 96 -18.70 10.86 -1.74
N GLU A 97 -19.01 12.15 -1.90
CA GLU A 97 -18.17 13.11 -2.62
C GLU A 97 -16.80 13.25 -1.94
N GLN A 98 -16.78 13.31 -0.61
CA GLN A 98 -15.54 13.46 0.15
C GLN A 98 -14.64 12.21 0.05
N ILE A 99 -15.22 11.02 0.11
CA ILE A 99 -14.50 9.77 -0.17
C ILE A 99 -13.94 9.78 -1.61
N SER A 100 -14.72 10.27 -2.58
CA SER A 100 -14.25 10.39 -3.97
C SER A 100 -13.08 11.36 -4.10
N GLN A 101 -13.08 12.48 -3.38
CA GLN A 101 -11.95 13.42 -3.36
C GLN A 101 -10.68 12.77 -2.82
N PHE A 102 -10.80 11.96 -1.76
CA PHE A 102 -9.68 11.15 -1.25
C PHE A 102 -9.16 10.18 -2.33
N LEU A 103 -10.03 9.42 -3.01
CA LEU A 103 -9.61 8.47 -4.04
C LEU A 103 -8.86 9.15 -5.19
N ASN A 104 -9.35 10.31 -5.65
CA ASN A 104 -8.67 11.11 -6.67
C ASN A 104 -7.30 11.60 -6.20
N ALA A 105 -7.17 11.98 -4.93
CA ALA A 105 -5.90 12.41 -4.34
C ALA A 105 -4.92 11.23 -4.16
N ALA A 106 -5.41 10.05 -3.77
CA ALA A 106 -4.64 8.82 -3.65
C ALA A 106 -4.10 8.33 -5.00
N GLU A 107 -4.92 8.41 -6.06
CA GLU A 107 -4.48 8.12 -7.44
C GLU A 107 -3.32 9.06 -7.84
N LYS A 108 -3.48 10.37 -7.61
CA LYS A 108 -2.43 11.36 -7.88
C LYS A 108 -1.16 11.13 -7.05
N TYR A 109 -1.30 10.61 -5.84
CA TYR A 109 -0.16 10.27 -4.99
C TYR A 109 0.63 9.07 -5.54
N GLY A 110 0.00 8.22 -6.34
CA GLY A 110 0.61 7.07 -7.02
C GLY A 110 0.02 5.71 -6.64
N VAL A 111 -1.13 5.68 -5.95
CA VAL A 111 -1.82 4.42 -5.66
C VAL A 111 -2.35 3.82 -6.96
N THR A 112 -2.05 2.55 -7.21
CA THR A 112 -2.50 1.83 -8.41
C THR A 112 -4.02 1.65 -8.37
N LYS A 113 -4.70 1.85 -9.51
CA LYS A 113 -6.17 1.69 -9.61
C LYS A 113 -6.68 0.32 -9.18
N THR A 114 -5.88 -0.73 -9.34
CA THR A 114 -6.20 -2.11 -8.91
C THR A 114 -6.32 -2.25 -7.39
N ASP A 115 -5.62 -1.38 -6.66
CA ASP A 115 -5.59 -1.38 -5.20
C ASP A 115 -6.56 -0.35 -4.62
N MET A 116 -7.24 0.46 -5.43
CA MET A 116 -8.23 1.45 -4.98
C MET A 116 -9.60 0.82 -4.75
N PHE A 117 -10.21 1.15 -3.62
CA PHE A 117 -11.61 0.83 -3.34
C PHE A 117 -12.57 1.82 -4.04
N GLN A 118 -13.84 1.45 -4.13
CA GLN A 118 -14.91 2.33 -4.62
C GLN A 118 -15.68 2.95 -3.45
N THR A 119 -16.24 4.15 -3.62
CA THR A 119 -17.00 4.83 -2.55
C THR A 119 -18.06 3.96 -1.88
N VAL A 120 -18.73 3.06 -2.63
CA VAL A 120 -19.73 2.13 -2.10
C VAL A 120 -19.14 1.07 -1.17
N ASP A 121 -17.89 0.69 -1.36
CA ASP A 121 -17.21 -0.35 -0.56
C ASP A 121 -17.03 0.11 0.88
N LEU A 122 -16.72 1.40 1.07
CA LEU A 122 -16.62 2.01 2.40
C LEU A 122 -17.97 2.50 2.92
N TRP A 123 -18.74 3.24 2.10
CA TRP A 123 -19.95 3.91 2.58
C TRP A 123 -21.09 2.93 2.90
N GLU A 124 -21.28 1.90 2.06
CA GLU A 124 -22.22 0.79 2.32
C GLU A 124 -21.55 -0.38 3.07
N GLY A 125 -20.22 -0.43 3.13
CA GLY A 125 -19.49 -1.50 3.83
C GLY A 125 -19.43 -2.82 3.05
N LYS A 126 -19.47 -2.77 1.72
CA LYS A 126 -19.44 -3.99 0.88
C LYS A 126 -18.09 -4.69 0.86
N ASP A 127 -17.00 -3.93 0.84
CA ASP A 127 -15.64 -4.49 0.75
C ASP A 127 -14.67 -3.65 1.57
N LEU A 128 -14.69 -3.87 2.89
CA LEU A 128 -13.74 -3.22 3.80
C LEU A 128 -12.31 -3.73 3.62
N ALA A 129 -12.12 -4.94 3.07
CA ALA A 129 -10.81 -5.48 2.77
C ALA A 129 -10.15 -4.70 1.61
N ALA A 130 -10.91 -4.20 0.64
CA ALA A 130 -10.42 -3.26 -0.36
C ALA A 130 -9.95 -1.94 0.26
N VAL A 131 -10.70 -1.41 1.24
CA VAL A 131 -10.30 -0.19 1.97
C VAL A 131 -8.97 -0.39 2.69
N GLN A 132 -8.80 -1.51 3.41
CA GLN A 132 -7.53 -1.85 4.06
C GLN A 132 -6.38 -1.95 3.06
N ARG A 133 -6.59 -2.58 1.90
CA ARG A 133 -5.58 -2.67 0.83
C ARG A 133 -5.19 -1.31 0.28
N THR A 134 -6.15 -0.43 0.00
CA THR A 134 -5.85 0.93 -0.50
C THR A 134 -5.03 1.73 0.51
N LEU A 135 -5.40 1.68 1.79
CA LEU A 135 -4.67 2.38 2.85
C LEU A 135 -3.27 1.81 3.05
N SER A 136 -3.12 0.48 3.01
CA SER A 136 -1.81 -0.19 3.09
C SER A 136 -0.92 0.16 1.90
N ALA A 137 -1.50 0.23 0.69
CA ALA A 137 -0.79 0.64 -0.51
C ALA A 137 -0.36 2.11 -0.43
N LEU A 138 -1.21 2.98 0.14
CA LEU A 138 -0.89 4.38 0.39
C LEU A 138 0.25 4.54 1.41
N GLY A 139 0.19 3.83 2.55
CA GLY A 139 1.24 3.81 3.56
C GLY A 139 2.58 3.30 3.01
N SER A 140 2.54 2.21 2.23
CA SER A 140 3.73 1.66 1.56
C SER A 140 4.38 2.67 0.62
N LEU A 141 3.57 3.43 -0.14
CA LEU A 141 4.07 4.50 -1.02
C LEU A 141 4.67 5.66 -0.22
N ALA A 142 4.05 6.05 0.89
CA ALA A 142 4.55 7.11 1.76
C ALA A 142 5.93 6.76 2.35
N VAL A 143 6.08 5.54 2.87
CA VAL A 143 7.39 5.01 3.35
C VAL A 143 8.42 4.97 2.22
N THR A 144 7.98 4.65 1.00
CA THR A 144 8.88 4.51 -0.16
C THR A 144 9.43 5.85 -0.64
N LYS A 145 8.60 6.90 -0.68
CA LYS A 145 9.00 8.23 -1.13
C LYS A 145 9.98 8.92 -0.18
N ASN A 146 9.94 8.58 1.12
CA ASN A 146 10.86 9.11 2.14
C ASN A 146 10.98 10.65 2.13
N GLU A 147 9.86 11.34 1.91
CA GLU A 147 9.76 12.82 1.83
C GLU A 147 9.76 13.49 3.22
N GLY A 148 9.93 12.72 4.30
CA GLY A 148 9.85 13.22 5.68
C GLY A 148 8.44 13.56 6.17
N THR A 149 7.41 13.34 5.35
CA THR A 149 5.99 13.56 5.69
C THR A 149 5.31 12.36 6.33
N TYR A 150 5.93 11.18 6.28
CA TYR A 150 5.42 9.97 6.91
C TYR A 150 5.71 9.99 8.42
N SER A 151 4.65 9.76 9.21
CA SER A 151 4.67 9.67 10.67
C SER A 151 4.15 8.30 11.08
N GLY A 152 4.99 7.49 11.73
CA GLY A 152 4.66 6.13 12.16
C GLY A 152 5.87 5.21 12.13
N ASP A 153 5.68 3.95 12.53
CA ASP A 153 6.72 2.93 12.37
C ASP A 153 6.84 2.54 10.89
N PRO A 154 8.02 2.69 10.26
CA PRO A 154 8.25 2.22 8.89
C PRO A 154 8.05 0.71 8.70
N ASN A 155 8.08 -0.08 9.77
CA ASN A 155 7.90 -1.54 9.70
C ASN A 155 6.44 -1.96 9.45
N TRP A 156 5.48 -1.05 9.65
CA TRP A 156 4.06 -1.32 9.41
C TRP A 156 3.73 -1.49 7.92
N PHE A 157 4.52 -0.87 7.04
CA PHE A 157 4.32 -0.96 5.60
C PHE A 157 5.61 -1.33 4.90
N PHE A 158 5.52 -2.22 3.92
CA PHE A 158 6.68 -2.61 3.13
C PHE A 158 7.05 -1.51 2.13
N LYS A 159 8.34 -1.23 2.03
CA LYS A 159 8.88 -0.33 1.01
C LYS A 159 8.71 -0.96 -0.37
N LYS A 160 7.98 -0.29 -1.27
CA LYS A 160 7.87 -0.72 -2.66
C LYS A 160 9.23 -0.56 -3.36
N SER A 161 9.60 -1.54 -4.17
CA SER A 161 10.81 -1.50 -4.99
C SER A 161 10.71 -0.37 -6.01
N ILE A 162 11.65 0.57 -5.96
CA ILE A 162 11.77 1.64 -6.94
C ILE A 162 12.69 1.15 -8.07
N GLU A 163 12.26 1.33 -9.33
CA GLU A 163 13.10 1.04 -10.48
C GLU A 163 14.34 1.97 -10.46
N ASN A 164 15.53 1.38 -10.38
CA ASN A 164 16.78 2.12 -10.52
C ASN A 164 17.17 2.17 -12.00
N LYS A 165 16.61 3.12 -12.75
CA LYS A 165 17.06 3.39 -14.12
C LYS A 165 18.46 3.98 -14.07
N ARG A 166 19.43 3.19 -14.51
CA ARG A 166 20.82 3.61 -14.64
C ARG A 166 21.05 4.06 -16.07
N ASP A 167 21.13 5.37 -16.25
CA ASP A 167 21.57 5.94 -17.51
C ASP A 167 23.10 5.89 -17.56
N PHE A 168 23.64 5.17 -18.55
CA PHE A 168 25.08 5.15 -18.82
C PHE A 168 25.39 6.19 -19.89
N THR A 169 26.52 6.88 -19.77
CA THR A 169 26.96 7.80 -20.82
C THR A 169 27.33 7.03 -22.09
N ASP A 170 27.24 7.67 -23.26
CA ASP A 170 27.61 7.03 -24.54
C ASP A 170 29.08 6.53 -24.51
N GLU A 171 29.95 7.29 -23.83
CA GLU A 171 31.35 6.92 -23.59
C GLU A 171 31.48 5.67 -22.70
N GLN A 172 30.68 5.53 -21.64
CA GLN A 172 30.65 4.32 -20.81
C GLN A 172 30.13 3.10 -21.58
N LEU A 173 29.09 3.27 -22.40
CA LEU A 173 28.57 2.21 -23.27
C LEU A 173 29.60 1.79 -24.32
N LYS A 174 30.34 2.75 -24.89
CA LYS A 174 31.41 2.49 -25.86
C LYS A 174 32.63 1.84 -25.20
N ALA A 175 33.01 2.26 -23.99
CA ALA A 175 34.06 1.62 -23.21
C ALA A 175 33.69 0.18 -22.85
N GLY A 176 32.42 -0.09 -22.52
CA GLY A 176 31.90 -1.43 -22.26
C GLY A 176 32.03 -2.39 -23.45
N LYS A 177 31.94 -1.90 -24.69
CA LYS A 177 32.15 -2.71 -25.91
C LYS A 177 33.60 -3.22 -26.06
N ASN A 178 34.56 -2.54 -25.44
CA ASN A 178 35.98 -2.94 -25.47
C ASN A 178 36.36 -3.88 -24.31
N VAL A 179 35.46 -4.09 -23.35
CA VAL A 179 35.66 -5.08 -22.29
C VAL A 179 35.36 -6.45 -22.89
N ILE A 180 36.42 -7.18 -23.22
CA ILE A 180 36.32 -8.60 -23.57
C ILE A 180 35.80 -9.31 -22.31
N GLY A 181 34.54 -9.75 -22.35
CA GLY A 181 33.97 -10.58 -21.28
C GLY A 181 34.81 -11.84 -21.05
N LEU A 182 34.57 -12.56 -19.95
CA LEU A 182 35.22 -13.83 -19.61
C LEU A 182 35.60 -14.59 -20.89
N GLN A 183 36.90 -14.63 -21.22
CA GLN A 183 37.38 -15.36 -22.38
C GLN A 183 36.84 -16.78 -22.20
N MET A 184 35.87 -17.15 -23.04
CA MET A 184 35.44 -18.53 -23.21
C MET A 184 36.61 -19.25 -23.89
N GLY A 185 37.70 -19.42 -23.15
CA GLY A 185 38.82 -20.24 -23.51
C GLY A 185 38.28 -21.65 -23.66
N SER A 186 38.49 -22.23 -24.83
CA SER A 186 38.15 -23.63 -25.04
C SER A 186 38.96 -24.49 -24.06
N ASN A 187 38.27 -25.15 -23.11
CA ASN A 187 38.89 -26.16 -22.24
C ASN A 187 39.40 -27.39 -23.02
N LYS A 188 39.24 -27.47 -24.35
CA LYS A 188 39.69 -28.61 -25.17
C LYS A 188 41.21 -28.86 -25.15
N GLY A 189 42.01 -27.95 -24.59
CA GLY A 189 43.47 -28.13 -24.43
C GLY A 189 43.95 -28.18 -22.97
N ALA A 190 43.10 -27.91 -21.99
CA ALA A 190 43.47 -27.92 -20.57
C ALA A 190 43.19 -29.32 -19.98
N SER A 191 44.00 -30.32 -20.35
CA SER A 191 43.99 -31.61 -19.65
C SER A 191 44.60 -31.43 -18.25
N GLN A 192 43.89 -31.90 -17.22
CA GLN A 192 44.37 -31.98 -15.84
C GLN A 192 45.37 -33.14 -15.64
N GLU A 193 45.84 -33.78 -16.72
CA GLU A 193 46.87 -34.80 -16.62
C GLU A 193 48.22 -34.17 -16.26
N GLY A 194 48.70 -34.48 -15.05
CA GLY A 194 50.01 -34.03 -14.55
C GLY A 194 49.96 -32.99 -13.42
N MET A 195 48.78 -32.50 -13.02
CA MET A 195 48.67 -31.62 -11.85
C MET A 195 48.72 -32.44 -10.54
N SER A 196 49.93 -32.65 -10.00
CA SER A 196 50.13 -33.20 -8.66
C SER A 196 50.00 -32.11 -7.61
N TYR A 197 48.83 -32.01 -6.98
CA TYR A 197 48.63 -31.16 -5.82
C TYR A 197 49.08 -31.89 -4.54
N GLY A 198 50.07 -31.33 -3.85
CA GLY A 198 50.40 -31.75 -2.47
C GLY A 198 51.68 -32.58 -2.30
N ARG A 199 52.83 -32.14 -2.84
CA ARG A 199 54.11 -32.65 -2.32
C ARG A 199 54.35 -32.09 -0.91
N PRO A 200 54.46 -32.91 0.15
CA PRO A 200 54.80 -32.43 1.48
C PRO A 200 56.24 -31.88 1.47
N ARG A 201 56.46 -30.75 2.16
CA ARG A 201 57.78 -30.11 2.30
C ARG A 201 58.71 -31.04 3.09
N GLN A 202 59.82 -31.46 2.48
CA GLN A 202 60.91 -32.08 3.22
C GLN A 202 61.73 -30.99 3.91
N ILE A 203 61.86 -31.09 5.22
CA ILE A 203 62.68 -30.21 6.06
C ILE A 203 63.89 -31.06 6.47
N LEU A 204 65.11 -30.56 6.19
CA LEU A 204 66.38 -31.17 6.61
C LEU A 204 66.64 -30.92 8.10
#